data_AF-A0AAD6Q8P6-F1
#
_entry.id   AF-A0AAD6Q8P6-F1
#
_cell.length_a   1.000
_cell.length_b   1.000
_cell.length_c   1.000
_cell.angle_alpha   90.00
_cell.angle_beta   90.00
_cell.angle_gamma   90.00
#
_symmetry.space_group_name_H-M   'P 1'
#
loop_
_entity.id
_entity.type
_entity.pdbx_description
1 polymer ?
#
loop_
_entity_poly.entity_id
_entity_poly.type
_entity_poly.pdbx_seq_one_letter_code
_entity_poly.pdbx_strand_id
1 'polypeptide(L)' 'MSSVRSFKTSETCIAILQRRMEKSSVGIFSLYLKLYPGRYEIKFIVDGEWRIDPLRPIVHNNGYENNLLIIT' A
#
# COMPACT_ATOMS: atom_id res chain seq x y z
N MET A 1 -11.59 4.85 -17.83
CA MET A 1 -11.94 5.10 -16.42
C MET A 1 -10.72 4.83 -15.56
N SER A 2 -9.96 5.88 -15.34
CA SER A 2 -8.66 5.88 -14.68
C SER A 2 -8.83 5.64 -13.18
N SER A 3 -8.17 4.62 -12.63
CA SER A 3 -7.64 4.61 -11.25
C SER A 3 -6.93 3.27 -11.04
N VAL A 4 -5.68 3.17 -11.51
CA VAL A 4 -4.81 2.05 -11.13
C VAL A 4 -4.39 2.34 -9.69
N ARG A 5 -5.02 1.66 -8.72
CA ARG A 5 -4.58 1.74 -7.33
C ARG A 5 -3.42 0.80 -7.11
N SER A 6 -2.25 1.37 -6.94
CA SER A 6 -0.99 0.63 -6.80
C SER A 6 -0.58 0.57 -5.34
N PHE A 7 -0.27 -0.63 -4.85
CA PHE A 7 0.35 -0.86 -3.55
C PHE A 7 1.86 -1.04 -3.75
N LYS A 8 2.71 -0.37 -2.97
CA LYS A 8 4.17 -0.54 -3.01
C LYS A 8 4.68 -0.81 -1.60
N THR A 9 5.50 -1.85 -1.43
CA THR A 9 6.20 -2.16 -0.18
C THR A 9 7.68 -1.83 -0.28
N SER A 10 8.25 -1.25 0.78
CA SER A 10 9.69 -1.27 1.01
C SER A 10 9.96 -1.93 2.36
N GLU A 11 10.40 -3.19 2.32
CA GLU A 11 11.72 -3.62 2.78
C GLU A 11 11.83 -5.17 2.75
N THR A 12 13.00 -5.60 2.29
CA THR A 12 13.73 -6.87 2.52
C THR A 12 13.29 -8.25 2.04
N CYS A 13 12.11 -8.52 1.49
CA CYS A 13 11.90 -9.85 0.82
C CYS A 13 10.78 -9.91 -0.21
N ILE A 14 9.82 -8.99 -0.14
CA ILE A 14 8.85 -8.79 -1.22
C ILE A 14 9.34 -7.58 -1.99
N ALA A 15 9.95 -7.86 -3.13
CA ALA A 15 10.34 -6.85 -4.11
C ALA A 15 9.24 -5.80 -4.25
N ILE A 16 9.67 -4.58 -4.43
CA ILE A 16 8.91 -3.37 -4.67
C ILE A 16 7.92 -3.60 -5.83
N LEU A 17 6.78 -4.23 -5.56
CA LEU A 17 5.82 -4.63 -6.56
C LEU A 17 4.64 -3.68 -6.46
N GLN A 18 4.57 -2.74 -7.41
CA GLN A 18 3.37 -1.98 -7.68
C GLN A 18 2.27 -2.96 -8.13
N ARG A 19 1.35 -3.28 -7.23
CA ARG A 19 0.22 -4.19 -7.55
C ARG A 19 -1.08 -3.43 -7.71
N ARG A 20 -1.78 -3.68 -8.82
CA ARG A 20 -3.11 -3.13 -9.09
C ARG A 20 -4.14 -3.80 -8.18
N MET A 21 -4.95 -2.99 -7.49
CA MET A 21 -6.09 -3.46 -6.70
C MET A 21 -7.31 -3.75 -7.57
N GLU A 22 -8.16 -4.67 -7.12
CA GLU A 22 -9.43 -5.00 -7.75
C GLU A 22 -10.52 -4.05 -7.23
N LYS A 23 -11.34 -3.52 -8.16
CA LYS A 23 -12.47 -2.65 -7.82
C LYS A 23 -13.76 -3.46 -7.78
N SER A 24 -14.44 -3.45 -6.65
CA SER A 24 -15.78 -4.01 -6.48
C SER A 24 -16.86 -3.16 -7.18
N SER A 25 -18.05 -3.74 -7.41
CA SER A 25 -19.21 -3.05 -7.97
C SER A 25 -19.66 -1.85 -7.12
N VAL A 26 -19.42 -1.91 -5.80
CA VAL A 26 -19.74 -0.85 -4.83
C VAL A 26 -18.62 0.18 -4.65
N GLY A 27 -17.54 0.11 -5.43
CA GLY A 27 -16.47 1.12 -5.44
C GLY A 27 -15.35 0.93 -4.41
N ILE A 28 -15.38 -0.15 -3.64
CA ILE A 28 -14.29 -0.55 -2.75
C ILE A 28 -13.15 -1.15 -3.58
N PHE A 29 -11.90 -0.81 -3.23
CA PHE A 29 -10.71 -1.37 -3.85
C PHE A 29 -9.98 -2.26 -2.86
N SER A 30 -9.67 -3.49 -3.25
CA SER A 30 -9.06 -4.50 -2.40
C SER A 30 -7.97 -5.29 -3.13
N LEU A 31 -7.02 -5.81 -2.37
CA LEU A 31 -5.99 -6.71 -2.86
C LEU A 31 -5.63 -7.69 -1.73
N TYR A 32 -5.56 -8.98 -2.06
CA TYR A 32 -5.13 -10.01 -1.13
C TYR A 32 -3.65 -10.32 -1.33
N LEU A 33 -2.87 -10.25 -0.25
CA LEU A 33 -1.45 -10.55 -0.24
C LEU A 33 -1.16 -11.60 0.83
N LYS A 34 -0.37 -12.62 0.46
CA LYS A 34 0.24 -13.53 1.43
C LYS A 34 1.57 -12.92 1.87
N LEU A 35 1.61 -12.44 3.10
CA LEU A 35 2.79 -11.85 3.72
C LEU A 35 3.25 -12.77 4.85
N TYR A 36 4.56 -12.84 5.05
CA TYR A 36 5.11 -13.43 6.27
C TYR A 36 4.92 -12.44 7.44
N PRO A 37 5.01 -12.90 8.69
CA PRO A 37 5.10 -11.99 9.82
C PRO A 37 6.27 -11.03 9.63
N GLY A 38 6.03 -9.76 9.91
CA GLY A 38 6.99 -8.71 9.62
C GLY A 38 6.39 -7.31 9.62
N ARG A 39 7.28 -6.35 9.41
CA ARG A 39 6.98 -4.92 9.39
C ARG A 39 7.11 -4.41 7.96
N TYR A 40 6.05 -3.83 7.43
CA TYR A 40 5.96 -3.40 6.04
C TYR A 40 5.56 -1.93 5.96
N GLU A 41 6.29 -1.15 5.15
CA GLU A 41 5.85 0.19 4.76
C GLU A 41 5.01 0.10 3.50
N ILE A 42 3.83 0.73 3.52
CA ILE A 42 2.88 0.68 2.41
C ILE A 42 2.44 2.08 2.01
N LYS A 43 2.18 2.26 0.72
CA LYS A 43 1.59 3.49 0.18
C LYS A 43 0.65 3.17 -0.97
N PHE A 44 -0.37 4.00 -1.13
CA PHE A 44 -1.35 3.87 -2.20
C PHE A 44 -1.07 4.89 -3.29
N ILE A 45 -1.24 4.49 -4.54
CA ILE A 45 -1.36 5.44 -5.66
C ILE A 45 -2.84 5.57 -5.97
N VAL A 46 -3.40 6.77 -5.93
CA VAL A 46 -4.78 7.04 -6.34
C VAL A 46 -4.71 8.09 -7.43
N ASP A 47 -5.19 7.74 -8.62
CA ASP A 47 -5.21 8.63 -9.79
C ASP A 47 -3.83 9.22 -10.16
N GLY A 48 -2.76 8.43 -9.95
CA GLY A 48 -1.38 8.83 -10.24
C GLY A 48 -0.68 9.56 -9.09
N GLU A 49 -1.40 9.87 -8.01
CA GLU A 49 -0.85 10.55 -6.85
C GLU A 49 -0.62 9.60 -5.67
N TRP A 50 0.49 9.80 -4.96
CA TRP A 50 0.78 9.07 -3.74
C TRP A 50 -0.12 9.54 -2.60
N ARG A 51 -0.82 8.59 -1.96
CA ARG A 51 -1.73 8.81 -0.85
C ARG A 51 -1.40 7.88 0.32
N ILE A 52 -1.59 8.41 1.52
CA ILE A 52 -1.54 7.67 2.78
C ILE A 52 -2.95 7.53 3.33
N ASP A 53 -3.18 6.47 4.08
CA ASP A 53 -4.39 6.28 4.88
C ASP A 53 -4.19 6.95 6.26
N PRO A 54 -4.93 8.03 6.57
CA PRO A 54 -4.78 8.73 7.85
C PRO A 54 -5.25 7.91 9.05
N LEU A 55 -5.98 6.81 8.83
CA LEU A 55 -6.48 5.93 9.89
C LEU A 55 -5.48 4.84 10.28
N ARG A 56 -4.35 4.73 9.58
CA ARG A 56 -3.29 3.76 9.86
C ARG A 56 -2.08 4.45 10.47
N PRO A 57 -1.27 3.74 11.28
CA PRO A 57 -0.02 4.31 11.78
C PRO A 57 0.87 4.77 10.61
N ILE A 58 1.48 5.94 10.77
CA ILE A 58 2.36 6.56 9.77
C ILE A 58 3.78 6.48 10.28
N VAL A 59 4.72 6.24 9.35
CA VAL A 59 6.15 6.27 9.60
C VAL A 59 6.80 7.26 8.65
N HIS A 60 7.79 7.98 9.17
CA HIS A 60 8.58 8.95 8.43
C HIS A 60 9.95 8.36 8.18
N ASN A 61 10.25 8.06 6.92
CA ASN A 61 11.52 7.47 6.52
C ASN A 61 12.10 8.26 5.34
N ASN A 62 13.33 8.76 5.48
CA ASN A 62 14.04 9.52 4.44
C ASN A 62 13.22 10.67 3.82
N GLY A 63 12.41 11.38 4.62
CA GLY A 63 11.56 12.47 4.15
C GLY A 63 10.26 12.03 3.46
N TYR A 64 9.94 10.73 3.47
CA TYR A 64 8.69 10.20 2.97
C TYR A 64 7.78 9.74 4.11
N GLU A 65 6.49 10.02 3.96
CA GLU A 65 5.44 9.47 4.81
C GLU A 65 4.84 8.22 4.18
N ASN A 66 4.85 7.13 4.94
CA ASN A 66 4.27 5.84 4.54
C ASN A 66 3.37 5.31 5.66
N ASN A 67 2.41 4.47 5.33
CA ASN A 67 1.68 3.72 6.35
C ASN A 67 2.48 2.50 6.79
N LEU A 68 2.38 2.19 8.07
CA LEU A 68 2.98 1.01 8.66
C LEU A 68 1.96 -0.11 8.74
N LEU A 69 2.31 -1.26 8.19
CA LEU A 69 1.57 -2.51 8.29
C LEU A 69 2.40 -3.54 9.05
N ILE A 70 1.88 -4.01 10.18
CA ILE A 70 2.51 -5.07 10.98
C ILE A 70 1.68 -6.34 10.79
N ILE A 71 2.34 -7.40 10.36
CA ILE A 71 1.78 -8.75 10.29
C ILE A 71 2.42 -9.57 11.41
N THR A 72 1.60 -10.11 12.30
CA THR A 72 2.01 -10.93 13.46
C THR A 72 1.65 -12.38 13.25
#